data_AF-A0A358I019-F1
#
_entry.id   AF-A0A358I019-F1
#
_cell.length_a   1.000
_cell.length_b   1.000
_cell.length_c   1.000
_cell.angle_alpha   90.00
_cell.angle_beta   90.00
_cell.angle_gamma   90.00
#
_symmetry.space_group_name_H-M   'P 1'
#
loop_
_entity.id
_entity.type
_entity.pdbx_description
1 polymer ?
#
loop_
_entity_poly.entity_id
_entity_poly.type
_entity_poly.pdbx_seq_one_letter_code
_entity_poly.pdbx_strand_id
1 'polypeptide(L)'
;PQISHMLARVPSLMMWDDHDIFDGWGSHKKWFQGSMVAKGMFACAREAFCLMQLGTSADGRPDGLSDALPATEPDRLPDMVLDRSGKSLAWKVDFPGMTVIAPDLRSERTPEVIMGDHGWRDIAPALESIPEGNRILLMSSVPVIGPRLSLVEFFLHMMPSAQKYEDDLRDQWQSRWHRREWCRFLELLERIANDHDHEITIVSGEIHVATRGTFETIGKTIHQLVASGISHTAPPKAFARALGLLAWIGDHPLPERPTKLKPLPDRKGVYCAARNYLTLTRKDKNWGAKWHLEGIGWTPDLKV
;
A
#
# COMPACT_ATOMS: atom_id res chain seq x y z
N PRO A 1 15.28 21.39 1.69
CA PRO A 1 16.25 21.33 2.82
C PRO A 1 15.86 20.33 3.92
N GLN A 2 14.61 20.34 4.42
CA GLN A 2 14.22 19.45 5.52
C GLN A 2 14.19 17.96 5.14
N ILE A 3 13.66 17.59 3.95
CA ILE A 3 13.60 16.18 3.51
C ILE A 3 14.99 15.58 3.33
N SER A 4 15.90 16.29 2.66
CA SER A 4 17.30 15.86 2.51
C SER A 4 17.98 15.65 3.87
N HIS A 5 17.72 16.53 4.85
CA HIS A 5 18.29 16.38 6.19
C HIS A 5 17.79 15.12 6.91
N MET A 6 16.49 14.78 6.75
CA MET A 6 15.88 13.58 7.30
C MET A 6 16.40 12.30 6.63
N LEU A 7 16.36 12.24 5.29
CA LEU A 7 16.83 11.07 4.53
C LEU A 7 18.31 10.77 4.76
N ALA A 8 19.13 11.78 5.08
CA ALA A 8 20.54 11.59 5.42
C ALA A 8 20.79 11.02 6.83
N ARG A 9 19.75 10.87 7.68
CA ARG A 9 19.89 10.48 9.10
C ARG A 9 19.02 9.31 9.50
N VAL A 10 17.94 9.06 8.78
CA VAL A 10 16.97 8.01 9.10
C VAL A 10 16.98 7.02 7.94
N PRO A 11 17.38 5.76 8.16
CA PRO A 11 17.24 4.72 7.16
C PRO A 11 15.77 4.58 6.76
N SER A 12 15.52 4.43 5.46
CA SER A 12 14.18 4.33 4.90
C SER A 12 14.06 3.11 4.02
N LEU A 13 12.95 2.38 4.15
CA LEU A 13 12.51 1.37 3.19
C LEU A 13 11.36 1.98 2.39
N MET A 14 11.49 2.01 1.07
CA MET A 14 10.59 2.75 0.19
C MET A 14 9.80 1.80 -0.71
N MET A 15 8.53 2.13 -0.92
CA MET A 15 7.71 1.57 -1.99
C MET A 15 7.17 2.74 -2.81
N TRP A 16 6.99 2.54 -4.11
CA TRP A 16 6.33 3.53 -4.97
C TRP A 16 4.81 3.39 -4.99
N ASP A 17 4.17 4.46 -5.44
CA ASP A 17 2.76 4.51 -5.77
C ASP A 17 2.54 5.09 -7.18
N ASP A 18 1.30 5.33 -7.59
CA ASP A 18 1.00 5.85 -8.93
C ASP A 18 1.46 7.30 -9.07
N HIS A 19 1.44 8.09 -8.00
CA HIS A 19 1.97 9.45 -8.01
C HIS A 19 3.48 9.55 -8.29
N ASP A 20 4.25 8.46 -8.14
CA ASP A 20 5.64 8.41 -8.60
C ASP A 20 5.76 8.28 -10.13
N ILE A 21 4.67 7.88 -10.81
CA ILE A 21 4.57 7.66 -12.26
C ILE A 21 3.69 8.76 -12.88
N PHE A 22 2.39 8.65 -12.66
CA PHE A 22 1.37 9.69 -12.81
C PHE A 22 0.04 9.16 -12.24
N ASP A 23 -0.84 10.10 -11.88
CA ASP A 23 -2.16 9.89 -11.28
C ASP A 23 -2.97 8.77 -11.96
N GLY A 24 -3.35 7.75 -11.19
CA GLY A 24 -4.15 6.61 -11.65
C GLY A 24 -3.40 5.58 -12.51
N TRP A 25 -2.05 5.54 -12.46
CA TRP A 25 -1.28 4.51 -13.16
C TRP A 25 -1.80 3.10 -12.84
N GLY A 26 -2.18 2.37 -13.88
CA GLY A 26 -2.78 1.04 -13.76
C GLY A 26 -4.31 1.01 -13.80
N SER A 27 -5.00 2.13 -13.62
CA SER A 27 -6.48 2.20 -13.70
C SER A 27 -7.00 2.78 -15.02
N HIS A 28 -6.14 3.46 -15.78
CA HIS A 28 -6.48 3.99 -17.10
C HIS A 28 -6.86 2.91 -18.12
N LYS A 29 -7.63 3.28 -19.14
CA LYS A 29 -7.99 2.37 -20.23
C LYS A 29 -6.76 1.76 -20.91
N LYS A 30 -6.85 0.47 -21.30
CA LYS A 30 -5.75 -0.29 -21.90
C LYS A 30 -5.07 0.39 -23.08
N TRP A 31 -5.83 1.10 -23.93
CA TRP A 31 -5.25 1.81 -25.08
C TRP A 31 -4.31 2.94 -24.64
N PHE A 32 -4.60 3.62 -23.54
CA PHE A 32 -3.79 4.71 -23.02
C PHE A 32 -2.56 4.14 -22.30
N GLN A 33 -2.77 3.20 -21.39
CA GLN A 33 -1.68 2.57 -20.64
C GLN A 33 -0.70 1.82 -21.56
N GLY A 34 -1.22 1.24 -22.66
CA GLY A 34 -0.42 0.58 -23.68
C GLY A 34 0.31 1.51 -24.66
N SER A 35 0.00 2.82 -24.64
CA SER A 35 0.60 3.80 -25.54
C SER A 35 2.09 4.01 -25.27
N MET A 36 2.82 4.45 -26.30
CA MET A 36 4.26 4.74 -26.18
C MET A 36 4.55 5.85 -25.17
N VAL A 37 3.65 6.83 -25.05
CA VAL A 37 3.79 7.94 -24.10
C VAL A 37 3.69 7.42 -22.67
N ALA A 38 2.64 6.66 -22.35
CA ALA A 38 2.45 6.11 -21.01
C ALA A 38 3.58 5.16 -20.60
N LYS A 39 4.03 4.30 -21.53
CA LYS A 39 5.18 3.41 -21.31
C LYS A 39 6.49 4.19 -21.09
N GLY A 40 6.71 5.26 -21.85
CA GLY A 40 7.87 6.13 -21.66
C GLY A 40 7.87 6.83 -20.30
N MET A 41 6.72 7.34 -19.86
CA MET A 41 6.57 7.93 -18.52
C MET A 41 6.86 6.90 -17.43
N PHE A 42 6.31 5.69 -17.54
CA PHE A 42 6.60 4.60 -16.62
C PHE A 42 8.09 4.25 -16.56
N ALA A 43 8.76 4.15 -17.71
CA ALA A 43 10.18 3.83 -17.76
C ALA A 43 11.02 4.90 -17.04
N CYS A 44 10.76 6.18 -17.28
CA CYS A 44 11.44 7.29 -16.60
C CYS A 44 11.16 7.30 -15.09
N ALA A 45 9.91 7.10 -14.68
CA ALA A 45 9.50 7.06 -13.29
C ALA A 45 10.17 5.91 -12.53
N ARG A 46 10.15 4.72 -13.13
CA ARG A 46 10.84 3.54 -12.62
C ARG A 46 12.34 3.78 -12.47
N GLU A 47 12.95 4.42 -13.46
CA GLU A 47 14.38 4.75 -13.40
C GLU A 47 14.69 5.69 -12.23
N ALA A 48 13.90 6.76 -12.07
CA ALA A 48 14.02 7.66 -10.95
C ALA A 48 13.81 6.96 -9.60
N PHE A 49 12.81 6.06 -9.50
CA PHE A 49 12.54 5.32 -8.27
C PHE A 49 13.70 4.39 -7.90
N CYS A 50 14.21 3.61 -8.85
CA CYS A 50 15.36 2.74 -8.62
C CYS A 50 16.58 3.54 -8.13
N LEU A 51 16.91 4.63 -8.81
CA LEU A 51 18.09 5.45 -8.49
C LEU A 51 17.95 6.16 -7.14
N MET A 52 16.79 6.77 -6.88
CA MET A 52 16.61 7.70 -5.77
C MET A 52 16.06 7.04 -4.51
N GLN A 53 15.31 5.94 -4.63
CA GLN A 53 14.64 5.27 -3.50
C GLN A 53 15.25 3.91 -3.19
N LEU A 54 15.62 3.11 -4.19
CA LEU A 54 16.27 1.80 -3.99
C LEU A 54 17.80 1.87 -4.01
N GLY A 55 18.38 2.99 -4.43
CA GLY A 55 19.84 3.16 -4.52
C GLY A 55 20.48 2.23 -5.55
N THR A 56 19.76 1.83 -6.59
CA THR A 56 20.25 0.93 -7.65
C THR A 56 19.97 1.51 -9.04
N SER A 57 20.72 1.03 -10.03
CA SER A 57 20.40 1.34 -11.42
C SER A 57 19.12 0.62 -11.87
N ALA A 58 18.39 1.24 -12.79
CA ALA A 58 17.16 0.69 -13.34
C ALA A 58 17.39 -0.43 -14.37
N ASP A 59 18.64 -0.86 -14.57
CA ASP A 59 19.13 -1.63 -15.71
C ASP A 59 18.76 -3.13 -15.70
N GLY A 60 17.61 -3.46 -15.12
CA GLY A 60 16.80 -4.64 -15.47
C GLY A 60 15.65 -4.26 -16.42
N ARG A 61 15.90 -3.32 -17.35
CA ARG A 61 14.89 -2.80 -18.28
C ARG A 61 14.33 -3.92 -19.17
N PRO A 62 13.02 -4.18 -19.19
CA PRO A 62 12.43 -5.16 -20.10
C PRO A 62 12.28 -4.67 -21.55
N ASP A 63 12.63 -3.42 -21.86
CA ASP A 63 12.28 -2.71 -23.10
C ASP A 63 13.48 -2.21 -23.93
N GLY A 64 14.72 -2.57 -23.58
CA GLY A 64 15.88 -2.40 -24.46
C GLY A 64 16.31 -0.96 -24.74
N LEU A 65 15.94 0.02 -23.91
CA LEU A 65 16.28 1.44 -24.10
C LEU A 65 17.61 1.91 -23.47
N SER A 66 18.52 0.99 -23.13
CA SER A 66 19.85 1.32 -22.59
C SER A 66 20.94 0.72 -23.47
N ASP A 67 21.51 1.54 -24.35
CA ASP A 67 22.60 1.16 -25.26
C ASP A 67 23.98 1.15 -24.58
N ALA A 68 24.07 1.32 -23.26
CA ALA A 68 25.34 1.68 -22.63
C ALA A 68 26.04 0.55 -21.85
N LEU A 69 25.38 -0.55 -21.47
CA LEU A 69 26.01 -1.60 -20.65
C LEU A 69 25.53 -3.02 -21.00
N PRO A 70 26.44 -4.01 -21.03
CA PRO A 70 26.10 -5.38 -21.42
C PRO A 70 25.09 -6.03 -20.48
N ALA A 71 24.18 -6.81 -21.07
CA ALA A 71 23.01 -7.46 -20.46
C ALA A 71 23.34 -8.64 -19.51
N THR A 72 24.53 -8.71 -18.93
CA THR A 72 25.09 -9.95 -18.34
C THR A 72 25.19 -9.98 -16.81
N GLU A 73 24.74 -8.96 -16.09
CA GLU A 73 24.85 -8.93 -14.62
C GLU A 73 23.45 -8.96 -13.97
N PRO A 74 22.90 -10.16 -13.66
CA PRO A 74 21.60 -10.31 -12.99
C PRO A 74 21.55 -9.78 -11.55
N ASP A 75 22.68 -9.35 -10.97
CA ASP A 75 22.83 -8.96 -9.56
C ASP A 75 22.78 -7.44 -9.29
N ARG A 76 22.11 -6.64 -10.14
CA ARG A 76 22.04 -5.17 -9.92
C ARG A 76 21.00 -4.76 -8.88
N LEU A 77 19.93 -5.51 -8.70
CA LEU A 77 18.88 -5.16 -7.75
C LEU A 77 19.32 -5.49 -6.31
N PRO A 78 19.01 -4.63 -5.33
CA PRO A 78 19.31 -4.89 -3.93
C PRO A 78 18.82 -6.28 -3.49
N ASP A 79 19.56 -6.97 -2.63
CA ASP A 79 19.24 -8.33 -2.16
C ASP A 79 17.82 -8.46 -1.58
N MET A 80 17.24 -7.37 -1.10
CA MET A 80 15.86 -7.32 -0.62
C MET A 80 14.78 -7.49 -1.71
N VAL A 81 15.05 -7.19 -2.99
CA VAL A 81 14.05 -7.14 -4.09
C VAL A 81 13.74 -8.51 -4.67
N LEU A 82 12.64 -9.14 -4.28
CA LEU A 82 12.33 -10.55 -4.53
C LEU A 82 12.57 -11.01 -5.99
N ASP A 83 12.03 -10.29 -6.97
CA ASP A 83 12.14 -10.65 -8.39
C ASP A 83 13.47 -10.20 -9.01
N ARG A 84 14.41 -11.14 -9.17
CA ARG A 84 15.71 -10.84 -9.80
C ARG A 84 15.64 -10.44 -11.27
N SER A 85 14.54 -10.72 -11.96
CA SER A 85 14.34 -10.24 -13.34
C SER A 85 13.99 -8.74 -13.39
N GLY A 86 13.64 -8.14 -12.26
CA GLY A 86 13.22 -6.75 -12.16
C GLY A 86 11.85 -6.45 -12.75
N LYS A 87 11.02 -7.43 -13.10
CA LYS A 87 9.63 -7.15 -13.53
C LYS A 87 8.79 -6.65 -12.37
N SER A 88 9.02 -7.18 -11.17
CA SER A 88 8.48 -6.68 -9.91
C SER A 88 9.58 -6.01 -9.08
N LEU A 89 9.22 -4.95 -8.34
CA LEU A 89 10.05 -4.32 -7.32
C LEU A 89 9.63 -4.72 -5.90
N ALA A 90 8.85 -5.80 -5.76
CA ALA A 90 8.46 -6.30 -4.45
C ALA A 90 9.70 -6.65 -3.64
N TRP A 91 9.71 -6.36 -2.35
CA TRP A 91 10.89 -6.57 -1.52
C TRP A 91 10.55 -7.06 -0.11
N LYS A 92 11.52 -7.71 0.54
CA LYS A 92 11.45 -8.20 1.93
C LYS A 92 12.76 -7.88 2.66
N VAL A 93 12.65 -7.41 3.91
CA VAL A 93 13.78 -7.17 4.81
C VAL A 93 13.48 -7.77 6.18
N ASP A 94 14.35 -8.68 6.63
CA ASP A 94 14.24 -9.31 7.93
C ASP A 94 15.08 -8.55 8.97
N PHE A 95 14.50 -8.30 10.14
CA PHE A 95 15.15 -7.73 11.31
C PHE A 95 14.96 -8.67 12.51
N PRO A 96 15.73 -8.50 13.61
CA PRO A 96 15.52 -9.31 14.81
C PRO A 96 14.10 -9.18 15.37
N GLY A 97 13.27 -10.22 15.25
CA GLY A 97 11.89 -10.26 15.77
C GLY A 97 10.85 -9.51 14.93
N MET A 98 11.20 -9.03 13.73
CA MET A 98 10.21 -8.47 12.79
C MET A 98 10.68 -8.63 11.34
N THR A 99 9.75 -8.69 10.41
CA THR A 99 10.02 -8.63 8.97
C THR A 99 9.19 -7.52 8.36
N VAL A 100 9.80 -6.69 7.52
CA VAL A 100 9.10 -5.69 6.70
C VAL A 100 9.03 -6.22 5.28
N ILE A 101 7.85 -6.20 4.67
CA ILE A 101 7.64 -6.70 3.33
C ILE A 101 6.70 -5.78 2.56
N ALA A 102 7.03 -5.50 1.30
CA ALA A 102 6.23 -4.65 0.42
C ALA A 102 6.03 -5.37 -0.93
N PRO A 103 4.79 -5.78 -1.28
CA PRO A 103 4.46 -6.11 -2.67
C PRO A 103 4.61 -4.89 -3.59
N ASP A 104 4.86 -5.15 -4.87
CA ASP A 104 4.82 -4.14 -5.92
C ASP A 104 3.41 -4.06 -6.52
N LEU A 105 2.74 -2.94 -6.27
CA LEU A 105 1.37 -2.70 -6.71
C LEU A 105 1.31 -1.84 -7.98
N ARG A 106 2.43 -1.63 -8.69
CA ARG A 106 2.51 -0.70 -9.83
C ARG A 106 3.23 -1.25 -11.06
N SER A 107 4.28 -2.07 -10.94
CA SER A 107 5.04 -2.53 -12.13
C SER A 107 4.19 -3.34 -13.11
N GLU A 108 3.41 -4.28 -12.58
CA GLU A 108 2.60 -5.21 -13.38
C GLU A 108 1.12 -4.83 -13.42
N ARG A 109 0.79 -3.67 -12.86
CA ARG A 109 -0.60 -3.27 -12.65
C ARG A 109 -1.32 -3.04 -13.96
N THR A 110 -2.53 -3.59 -14.06
CA THR A 110 -3.48 -3.30 -15.14
C THR A 110 -4.85 -2.96 -14.55
N PRO A 111 -5.81 -2.54 -15.39
CA PRO A 111 -7.13 -2.15 -14.89
C PRO A 111 -7.94 -3.33 -14.33
N GLU A 112 -7.42 -4.56 -14.44
CA GLU A 112 -8.02 -5.78 -13.91
C GLU A 112 -7.18 -6.47 -12.83
N VAL A 113 -5.87 -6.24 -12.77
CA VAL A 113 -4.96 -6.89 -11.79
C VAL A 113 -4.04 -5.87 -11.11
N ILE A 114 -3.83 -6.04 -9.80
CA ILE A 114 -2.95 -5.20 -8.99
C ILE A 114 -1.52 -5.74 -9.06
N MET A 115 -1.35 -7.03 -8.80
CA MET A 115 -0.08 -7.75 -8.95
C MET A 115 -0.16 -8.72 -10.13
N GLY A 116 0.89 -8.75 -10.95
CA GLY A 116 1.01 -9.70 -12.04
C GLY A 116 1.58 -11.04 -11.58
N ASP A 117 1.99 -11.84 -12.55
CA ASP A 117 2.49 -13.19 -12.31
C ASP A 117 3.79 -13.18 -11.50
N HIS A 118 4.68 -12.20 -11.69
CA HIS A 118 5.93 -12.12 -10.94
C HIS A 118 5.65 -11.74 -9.47
N GLY A 119 4.83 -10.70 -9.24
CA GLY A 119 4.41 -10.31 -7.91
C GLY A 119 3.76 -11.46 -7.13
N TRP A 120 2.83 -12.19 -7.75
CA TRP A 120 2.17 -13.33 -7.10
C TRP A 120 3.07 -14.55 -6.92
N ARG A 121 4.00 -14.81 -7.85
CA ARG A 121 5.00 -15.88 -7.74
C ARG A 121 5.88 -15.66 -6.51
N ASP A 122 6.26 -14.42 -6.24
CA ASP A 122 7.29 -14.11 -5.26
C ASP A 122 6.74 -13.75 -3.87
N ILE A 123 5.59 -13.07 -3.78
CA ILE A 123 5.06 -12.60 -2.49
C ILE A 123 4.64 -13.74 -1.55
N ALA A 124 4.02 -14.79 -2.09
CA ALA A 124 3.52 -15.89 -1.26
C ALA A 124 4.69 -16.70 -0.65
N PRO A 125 5.68 -17.18 -1.41
CA PRO A 125 6.87 -17.82 -0.83
C PRO A 125 7.65 -16.89 0.10
N ALA A 126 7.72 -15.59 -0.20
CA ALA A 126 8.40 -14.63 0.66
C ALA A 126 7.75 -14.53 2.04
N LEU A 127 6.42 -14.53 2.13
CA LEU A 127 5.68 -14.56 3.40
C LEU A 127 5.85 -15.90 4.14
N GLU A 128 5.80 -17.03 3.43
CA GLU A 128 6.00 -18.37 4.01
C GLU A 128 7.42 -18.56 4.56
N SER A 129 8.41 -17.84 4.00
CA SER A 129 9.81 -17.89 4.44
C SER A 129 10.12 -17.03 5.67
N ILE A 130 9.14 -16.32 6.23
CA ILE A 130 9.36 -15.42 7.36
C ILE A 130 9.72 -16.25 8.61
N PRO A 131 10.78 -15.88 9.34
CA PRO A 131 11.19 -16.63 10.54
C PRO A 131 10.07 -16.70 11.59
N GLU A 132 9.82 -17.89 12.14
CA GLU A 132 8.83 -18.10 13.20
C GLU A 132 9.01 -17.12 14.36
N GLY A 133 7.88 -16.60 14.87
CA GLY A 133 7.88 -15.61 15.94
C GLY A 133 8.20 -14.17 15.52
N ASN A 134 8.58 -13.91 14.25
CA ASN A 134 8.65 -12.55 13.74
C ASN A 134 7.24 -11.96 13.58
N ARG A 135 7.09 -10.68 13.91
CA ARG A 135 5.95 -9.87 13.46
C ARG A 135 6.15 -9.43 12.01
N ILE A 136 5.08 -9.40 11.24
CA ILE A 136 5.08 -8.94 9.84
C ILE A 136 4.54 -7.50 9.78
N LEU A 137 5.36 -6.59 9.25
CA LEU A 137 4.92 -5.26 8.81
C LEU A 137 4.77 -5.28 7.29
N LEU A 138 3.53 -5.39 6.82
CA LEU A 138 3.20 -5.43 5.40
C LEU A 138 2.91 -4.01 4.89
N MET A 139 3.69 -3.51 3.95
CA MET A 139 3.42 -2.23 3.30
C MET A 139 2.46 -2.41 2.13
N SER A 140 1.49 -1.52 1.97
CA SER A 140 0.60 -1.50 0.81
C SER A 140 0.33 -0.04 0.44
N SER A 141 0.69 0.38 -0.76
CA SER A 141 0.59 1.79 -1.16
C SER A 141 -0.86 2.27 -1.10
N VAL A 142 -1.77 1.44 -1.63
CA VAL A 142 -3.22 1.60 -1.47
C VAL A 142 -3.77 0.76 -0.31
N PRO A 143 -4.72 1.25 0.51
CA PRO A 143 -5.32 0.50 1.61
C PRO A 143 -5.97 -0.83 1.20
N VAL A 144 -5.54 -1.94 1.82
CA VAL A 144 -6.12 -3.29 1.63
C VAL A 144 -7.53 -3.38 2.24
N ILE A 145 -7.75 -2.73 3.38
CA ILE A 145 -9.03 -2.60 4.04
C ILE A 145 -9.58 -1.20 3.76
N GLY A 146 -10.77 -1.13 3.18
CA GLY A 146 -11.38 0.11 2.73
C GLY A 146 -12.90 0.09 2.80
N PRO A 147 -13.55 1.21 2.46
CA PRO A 147 -15.00 1.30 2.44
C PRO A 147 -15.55 0.52 1.24
N ARG A 148 -16.85 0.24 1.25
CA ARG A 148 -17.52 -0.34 0.08
C ARG A 148 -17.59 0.68 -1.05
N LEU A 149 -16.79 0.48 -2.10
CA LEU A 149 -16.66 1.45 -3.18
C LEU A 149 -17.95 1.68 -3.94
N SER A 150 -18.86 0.69 -4.04
CA SER A 150 -20.17 0.91 -4.67
C SER A 150 -20.99 1.99 -3.97
N LEU A 151 -20.81 2.17 -2.65
CA LEU A 151 -21.47 3.22 -1.89
C LEU A 151 -20.77 4.56 -2.06
N VAL A 152 -19.44 4.55 -2.16
CA VAL A 152 -18.64 5.75 -2.44
C VAL A 152 -18.94 6.26 -3.85
N GLU A 153 -18.99 5.39 -4.85
CA GLU A 153 -19.39 5.67 -6.24
C GLU A 153 -20.78 6.31 -6.30
N PHE A 154 -21.78 5.68 -5.66
CA PHE A 154 -23.13 6.23 -5.56
C PHE A 154 -23.14 7.65 -4.96
N PHE A 155 -22.33 7.91 -3.94
CA PHE A 155 -22.22 9.24 -3.34
C PHE A 155 -21.52 10.25 -4.26
N LEU A 156 -20.43 9.85 -4.92
CA LEU A 156 -19.67 10.70 -5.84
C LEU A 156 -20.49 11.10 -7.07
N HIS A 157 -21.34 10.20 -7.58
CA HIS A 157 -22.26 10.49 -8.69
C HIS A 157 -23.29 11.58 -8.37
N MET A 158 -23.55 11.84 -7.09
CA MET A 158 -24.38 12.99 -6.66
C MET A 158 -23.63 14.33 -6.70
N MET A 159 -22.32 14.35 -7.03
CA MET A 159 -21.49 15.55 -7.09
C MET A 159 -21.03 15.89 -8.53
N PRO A 160 -20.87 17.20 -8.87
CA PRO A 160 -20.58 17.64 -10.24
C PRO A 160 -19.25 17.17 -10.85
N SER A 161 -18.30 16.72 -10.03
CA SER A 161 -16.92 16.38 -10.41
C SER A 161 -16.62 14.87 -10.34
N ALA A 162 -17.63 14.01 -10.49
CA ALA A 162 -17.54 12.57 -10.29
C ALA A 162 -16.49 11.85 -11.16
N GLN A 163 -16.26 12.30 -12.40
CA GLN A 163 -15.38 11.61 -13.35
C GLN A 163 -13.92 11.44 -12.88
N LYS A 164 -13.38 12.40 -12.13
CA LYS A 164 -12.01 12.27 -11.59
C LYS A 164 -11.92 11.16 -10.53
N TYR A 165 -12.99 10.95 -9.77
CA TYR A 165 -13.00 9.99 -8.67
C TYR A 165 -13.30 8.55 -9.13
N GLU A 166 -13.81 8.35 -10.36
CA GLU A 166 -14.06 7.00 -10.87
C GLU A 166 -12.76 6.22 -11.10
N ASP A 167 -11.70 6.89 -11.55
CA ASP A 167 -10.38 6.29 -11.71
C ASP A 167 -9.77 5.97 -10.33
N ASP A 168 -9.82 6.91 -9.36
CA ASP A 168 -9.37 6.70 -7.97
C ASP A 168 -10.04 5.51 -7.28
N LEU A 169 -11.34 5.27 -7.57
CA LEU A 169 -12.06 4.12 -7.03
C LEU A 169 -11.59 2.81 -7.68
N ARG A 170 -11.25 2.84 -8.96
CA ARG A 170 -10.69 1.66 -9.62
C ARG A 170 -9.30 1.32 -9.07
N ASP A 171 -8.59 2.32 -8.56
CA ASP A 171 -7.26 2.16 -7.97
C ASP A 171 -7.21 1.36 -6.67
N GLN A 172 -8.34 1.07 -6.03
CA GLN A 172 -8.34 0.43 -4.72
C GLN A 172 -8.54 -1.09 -4.81
N TRP A 173 -8.02 -1.82 -3.81
CA TRP A 173 -8.27 -3.26 -3.62
C TRP A 173 -9.76 -3.63 -3.64
N GLN A 174 -10.62 -2.72 -3.19
CA GLN A 174 -12.07 -2.92 -3.08
C GLN A 174 -12.81 -2.73 -4.42
N SER A 175 -12.10 -2.41 -5.50
CA SER A 175 -12.66 -2.36 -6.85
C SER A 175 -13.25 -3.71 -7.25
N ARG A 176 -14.41 -3.66 -7.92
CA ARG A 176 -15.09 -4.87 -8.41
C ARG A 176 -14.20 -5.73 -9.33
N TRP A 177 -13.28 -5.08 -10.05
CA TRP A 177 -12.34 -5.73 -10.96
C TRP A 177 -11.27 -6.53 -10.22
N HIS A 178 -10.88 -6.08 -9.03
CA HIS A 178 -9.83 -6.70 -8.22
C HIS A 178 -10.38 -7.66 -7.16
N ARG A 179 -11.71 -7.86 -7.08
CA ARG A 179 -12.35 -8.63 -5.99
C ARG A 179 -11.75 -10.03 -5.79
N ARG A 180 -11.50 -10.77 -6.87
CA ARG A 180 -10.91 -12.13 -6.78
C ARG A 180 -9.48 -12.09 -6.23
N GLU A 181 -8.70 -11.14 -6.72
CA GLU A 181 -7.33 -10.94 -6.29
C GLU A 181 -7.25 -10.46 -4.83
N TRP A 182 -8.16 -9.58 -4.43
CA TRP A 182 -8.29 -9.12 -3.06
C TRP A 182 -8.67 -10.26 -2.10
N CYS A 183 -9.64 -11.11 -2.48
CA CYS A 183 -9.95 -12.33 -1.72
C CYS A 183 -8.72 -13.22 -1.56
N ARG A 184 -8.01 -13.51 -2.67
CA ARG A 184 -6.78 -14.32 -2.66
C ARG A 184 -5.72 -13.73 -1.72
N PHE A 185 -5.58 -12.41 -1.71
CA PHE A 185 -4.60 -11.74 -0.85
C PHE A 185 -4.97 -11.84 0.62
N LEU A 186 -6.24 -11.61 0.97
CA LEU A 186 -6.71 -11.75 2.36
C LEU A 186 -6.65 -13.19 2.86
N GLU A 187 -6.97 -14.17 2.00
CA GLU A 187 -6.83 -15.60 2.32
C GLU A 187 -5.36 -15.98 2.55
N LEU A 188 -4.44 -15.45 1.75
CA LEU A 188 -3.00 -15.61 1.98
C LEU A 188 -2.58 -15.02 3.33
N LEU A 189 -2.98 -13.79 3.65
CA LEU A 189 -2.64 -13.17 4.93
C LEU A 189 -3.25 -13.90 6.13
N GLU A 190 -4.49 -14.38 6.01
CA GLU A 190 -5.14 -15.22 7.02
C GLU A 190 -4.36 -16.52 7.25
N ARG A 191 -3.97 -17.20 6.17
CA ARG A 191 -3.16 -18.43 6.24
C ARG A 191 -1.84 -18.17 6.95
N ILE A 192 -1.08 -17.15 6.50
CA ILE A 192 0.23 -16.81 7.09
C ILE A 192 0.10 -16.43 8.57
N ALA A 193 -0.95 -15.69 8.94
CA ALA A 193 -1.17 -15.30 10.33
C ALA A 193 -1.47 -16.50 11.25
N ASN A 194 -2.27 -17.47 10.77
CA ASN A 194 -2.75 -18.58 11.57
C ASN A 194 -1.83 -19.80 11.55
N ASP A 195 -1.33 -20.21 10.38
CA ASP A 195 -0.54 -21.44 10.21
C ASP A 195 0.87 -21.31 10.83
N HIS A 196 1.45 -20.10 10.80
CA HIS A 196 2.80 -19.81 11.30
C HIS A 196 2.81 -18.95 12.57
N ASP A 197 1.63 -18.72 13.16
CA ASP A 197 1.44 -17.88 14.33
C ASP A 197 2.06 -16.45 14.21
N HIS A 198 2.09 -15.87 13.01
CA HIS A 198 2.54 -14.48 12.83
C HIS A 198 1.51 -13.44 13.28
N GLU A 199 1.97 -12.35 13.90
CA GLU A 199 1.20 -11.11 14.03
C GLU A 199 1.44 -10.25 12.79
N ILE A 200 0.37 -9.76 12.13
CA ILE A 200 0.47 -8.97 10.91
C ILE A 200 -0.10 -7.57 11.14
N THR A 201 0.68 -6.56 10.78
CA THR A 201 0.23 -5.17 10.71
C THR A 201 0.48 -4.63 9.31
N ILE A 202 -0.59 -4.24 8.64
CA ILE A 202 -0.58 -3.58 7.34
C ILE A 202 -0.39 -2.07 7.57
N VAL A 203 0.56 -1.46 6.89
CA VAL A 203 0.75 0.00 6.86
C VAL A 203 0.47 0.52 5.46
N SER A 204 -0.37 1.53 5.35
CA SER A 204 -0.83 2.07 4.06
C SER A 204 -0.91 3.59 4.03
N GLY A 205 -1.04 4.13 2.82
CA GLY A 205 -1.16 5.56 2.56
C GLY A 205 -2.23 5.90 1.53
N GLU A 206 -1.88 6.84 0.64
CA GLU A 206 -2.61 7.27 -0.55
C GLU A 206 -3.89 8.08 -0.32
N ILE A 207 -4.81 7.62 0.52
CA ILE A 207 -6.17 8.21 0.61
C ILE A 207 -6.28 9.58 1.31
N HIS A 208 -5.16 10.26 1.57
CA HIS A 208 -5.06 11.61 2.19
C HIS A 208 -5.78 11.80 3.54
N VAL A 209 -6.17 10.71 4.20
CA VAL A 209 -6.83 10.71 5.52
C VAL A 209 -6.18 9.67 6.42
N ALA A 210 -6.19 9.96 7.73
CA ALA A 210 -5.81 8.96 8.71
C ALA A 210 -7.01 8.04 9.00
N THR A 211 -6.78 6.74 9.04
CA THR A 211 -7.77 5.77 9.51
C THR A 211 -7.08 4.49 9.97
N ARG A 212 -7.86 3.55 10.50
CA ARG A 212 -7.39 2.20 10.73
C ARG A 212 -8.48 1.19 10.38
N GLY A 213 -8.08 -0.02 10.06
CA GLY A 213 -8.97 -1.15 9.81
C GLY A 213 -8.57 -2.36 10.64
N THR A 214 -9.52 -3.28 10.82
CA THR A 214 -9.24 -4.63 11.29
C THR A 214 -9.78 -5.64 10.28
N PHE A 215 -9.02 -6.71 10.05
CA PHE A 215 -9.49 -7.90 9.37
C PHE A 215 -9.51 -9.02 10.40
N GLU A 216 -10.71 -9.43 10.81
CA GLU A 216 -10.90 -10.52 11.76
C GLU A 216 -10.78 -11.84 11.00
N THR A 217 -9.71 -12.58 11.26
CA THR A 217 -9.50 -13.95 10.75
C THR A 217 -10.12 -14.96 11.71
N ILE A 218 -10.07 -16.25 11.36
CA ILE A 218 -10.59 -17.31 12.23
C ILE A 218 -9.91 -17.33 13.63
N GLY A 219 -8.64 -16.93 13.73
CA GLY A 219 -7.87 -17.02 14.98
C GLY A 219 -7.24 -15.70 15.46
N LYS A 220 -7.18 -14.67 14.61
CA LYS A 220 -6.40 -13.45 14.87
C LYS A 220 -7.06 -12.21 14.30
N THR A 221 -6.60 -11.06 14.76
CA THR A 221 -6.97 -9.76 14.18
C THR A 221 -5.77 -9.18 13.46
N ILE A 222 -5.88 -8.98 12.15
CA ILE A 222 -4.88 -8.25 11.35
C ILE A 222 -5.25 -6.77 11.37
N HIS A 223 -4.28 -5.93 11.76
CA HIS A 223 -4.47 -4.48 11.82
C HIS A 223 -4.02 -3.83 10.52
N GLN A 224 -4.81 -2.88 10.00
CA GLN A 224 -4.34 -1.92 9.00
C GLN A 224 -4.29 -0.52 9.58
N LEU A 225 -3.18 0.17 9.38
CA LEU A 225 -2.93 1.51 9.88
C LEU A 225 -2.65 2.42 8.68
N VAL A 226 -3.44 3.47 8.53
CA VAL A 226 -3.35 4.37 7.37
C VAL A 226 -2.93 5.76 7.84
N ALA A 227 -1.87 6.28 7.24
CA ALA A 227 -1.44 7.68 7.39
C ALA A 227 -1.81 8.48 6.14
N SER A 228 -1.90 9.80 6.26
CA SER A 228 -2.07 10.65 5.07
C SER A 228 -0.71 11.05 4.49
N GLY A 229 -0.71 11.40 3.19
CA GLY A 229 0.43 12.08 2.59
C GLY A 229 0.72 13.42 3.28
N ILE A 230 2.00 13.70 3.53
CA ILE A 230 2.45 14.94 4.17
C ILE A 230 2.30 16.15 3.22
N SER A 231 2.41 15.92 1.90
CA SER A 231 2.41 16.95 0.86
C SER A 231 1.02 17.51 0.55
N HIS A 232 -0.03 16.69 0.61
CA HIS A 232 -1.37 17.08 0.20
C HIS A 232 -2.19 17.69 1.34
N THR A 233 -2.96 18.72 1.01
CA THR A 233 -3.94 19.27 1.93
C THR A 233 -5.01 18.22 2.23
N ALA A 234 -5.31 18.03 3.51
CA ALA A 234 -6.36 17.11 3.92
C ALA A 234 -7.70 17.47 3.22
N PRO A 235 -8.50 16.47 2.83
CA PRO A 235 -9.77 16.73 2.19
C PRO A 235 -10.70 17.54 3.11
N PRO A 236 -11.69 18.26 2.56
CA PRO A 236 -12.64 19.01 3.38
C PRO A 236 -13.29 18.13 4.46
N LYS A 237 -13.41 18.65 5.69
CA LYS A 237 -13.98 17.89 6.83
C LYS A 237 -15.38 17.32 6.54
N ALA A 238 -16.18 18.01 5.73
CA ALA A 238 -17.50 17.54 5.31
C ALA A 238 -17.41 16.27 4.47
N PHE A 239 -16.46 16.20 3.54
CA PHE A 239 -16.21 15.02 2.71
C PHE A 239 -15.78 13.82 3.56
N ALA A 240 -14.84 14.01 4.49
CA ALA A 240 -14.42 12.95 5.40
C ALA A 240 -15.55 12.45 6.32
N ARG A 241 -16.46 13.32 6.75
CA ARG A 241 -17.66 12.93 7.51
C ARG A 241 -18.63 12.10 6.67
N ALA A 242 -18.86 12.50 5.42
CA ALA A 242 -19.70 11.75 4.48
C ALA A 242 -19.14 10.34 4.21
N LEU A 243 -17.84 10.25 3.90
CA LEU A 243 -17.15 8.96 3.78
C LEU A 243 -17.25 8.12 5.06
N GLY A 244 -17.15 8.75 6.23
CA GLY A 244 -17.29 8.08 7.52
C GLY A 244 -18.67 7.43 7.73
N LEU A 245 -19.75 8.03 7.22
CA LEU A 245 -21.09 7.45 7.26
C LEU A 245 -21.20 6.20 6.38
N LEU A 246 -20.56 6.22 5.21
CA LEU A 246 -20.56 5.10 4.25
C LEU A 246 -19.66 3.95 4.72
N ALA A 247 -18.55 4.26 5.42
CA ALA A 247 -17.59 3.29 5.91
C ALA A 247 -18.15 2.31 6.96
N TRP A 248 -19.29 2.63 7.59
CA TRP A 248 -19.96 1.69 8.51
C TRP A 248 -20.49 0.45 7.78
N ILE A 249 -20.87 0.60 6.50
CA ILE A 249 -21.21 -0.51 5.62
C ILE A 249 -19.89 -0.99 5.00
N GLY A 250 -19.12 -1.73 5.79
CA GLY A 250 -17.87 -2.34 5.34
C GLY A 250 -18.08 -3.24 4.13
N ASP A 251 -17.02 -3.42 3.33
CA ASP A 251 -17.03 -4.44 2.29
C ASP A 251 -16.29 -5.68 2.78
N HIS A 252 -17.05 -6.75 3.00
CA HIS A 252 -16.54 -8.03 3.47
C HIS A 252 -16.33 -8.98 2.28
N PRO A 253 -15.09 -9.10 1.76
CA PRO A 253 -14.79 -9.98 0.62
C PRO A 253 -14.86 -11.46 0.96
N LEU A 254 -14.58 -11.81 2.20
CA LEU A 254 -14.57 -13.19 2.67
C LEU A 254 -15.75 -13.41 3.63
N PRO A 255 -16.59 -14.43 3.39
CA PRO A 255 -17.65 -14.81 4.32
C PRO A 255 -17.08 -15.10 5.72
N GLU A 256 -17.78 -14.63 6.76
CA GLU A 256 -17.47 -14.85 8.18
C GLU A 256 -16.15 -14.25 8.69
N ARG A 257 -15.38 -13.57 7.83
CA ARG A 257 -14.09 -12.95 8.15
C ARG A 257 -14.14 -11.45 7.90
N PRO A 258 -14.80 -10.67 8.78
CA PRO A 258 -15.15 -9.29 8.50
C PRO A 258 -13.94 -8.35 8.53
N THR A 259 -13.84 -7.54 7.49
CA THR A 259 -13.01 -6.33 7.39
C THR A 259 -13.78 -5.10 7.88
N LYS A 260 -13.28 -4.39 8.90
CA LYS A 260 -13.97 -3.23 9.50
C LYS A 260 -13.05 -2.03 9.59
N LEU A 261 -13.47 -0.92 9.00
CA LEU A 261 -12.84 0.37 9.29
C LEU A 261 -13.21 0.84 10.70
N LYS A 262 -12.28 1.51 11.36
CA LYS A 262 -12.39 1.96 12.74
C LYS A 262 -11.84 3.38 12.86
N PRO A 263 -12.36 4.19 13.80
CA PRO A 263 -11.75 5.47 14.11
C PRO A 263 -10.37 5.29 14.76
N LEU A 264 -9.53 6.31 14.63
CA LEU A 264 -8.31 6.43 15.44
C LEU A 264 -8.65 6.49 16.95
N PRO A 265 -7.70 6.15 17.85
CA PRO A 265 -7.91 6.31 19.29
C PRO A 265 -8.43 7.71 19.64
N ASP A 266 -9.43 7.77 20.52
CA ASP A 266 -10.17 8.98 20.94
C ASP A 266 -10.86 9.80 19.83
N ARG A 267 -10.98 9.26 18.62
CA ARG A 267 -11.77 9.87 17.55
C ARG A 267 -13.11 9.17 17.39
N LYS A 268 -14.14 9.94 17.05
CA LYS A 268 -15.48 9.40 16.76
C LYS A 268 -15.64 8.99 15.28
N GLY A 269 -15.03 9.74 14.37
CA GLY A 269 -15.10 9.48 12.94
C GLY A 269 -14.07 8.46 12.47
N VAL A 270 -14.47 7.57 11.57
CA VAL A 270 -13.59 6.57 10.93
C VAL A 270 -12.39 7.23 10.26
N TYR A 271 -12.63 8.33 9.54
CA TYR A 271 -11.59 9.09 8.86
C TYR A 271 -11.25 10.37 9.63
N CYS A 272 -9.97 10.65 9.74
CA CYS A 272 -9.45 11.93 10.21
C CYS A 272 -8.81 12.68 9.05
N ALA A 273 -9.48 13.74 8.59
CA ALA A 273 -8.94 14.67 7.62
C ALA A 273 -7.97 15.66 8.30
N ALA A 274 -6.72 15.23 8.43
CA ALA A 274 -5.59 16.05 8.82
C ALA A 274 -4.33 15.50 8.16
N ARG A 275 -3.39 16.38 7.79
CA ARG A 275 -2.02 15.94 7.47
C ARG A 275 -1.44 15.24 8.68
N ASN A 276 -0.80 14.10 8.50
CA ASN A 276 -0.30 13.32 9.62
C ASN A 276 0.87 12.44 9.23
N TYR A 277 1.46 11.84 10.26
CA TYR A 277 2.34 10.69 10.10
C TYR A 277 2.03 9.70 11.22
N LEU A 278 2.26 8.42 10.93
CA LEU A 278 2.12 7.30 11.86
C LEU A 278 3.50 6.96 12.44
N THR A 279 3.54 6.67 13.73
CA THR A 279 4.72 6.11 14.39
C THR A 279 4.36 4.76 15.00
N LEU A 280 5.16 3.75 14.67
CA LEU A 280 5.15 2.46 15.34
C LEU A 280 6.28 2.42 16.36
N THR A 281 5.98 2.01 17.59
CA THR A 281 6.96 1.86 18.65
C THR A 281 6.96 0.41 19.13
N ARG A 282 8.15 -0.20 19.17
CA ARG A 282 8.34 -1.53 19.73
C ARG A 282 9.02 -1.43 21.11
N LYS A 283 8.46 -2.11 22.11
CA LYS A 283 9.10 -2.38 23.40
C LYS A 283 9.01 -3.88 23.68
N ASP A 284 10.14 -4.57 23.55
CA ASP A 284 10.22 -6.03 23.55
C ASP A 284 9.32 -6.67 22.49
N LYS A 285 8.28 -7.41 22.92
CA LYS A 285 7.27 -8.02 22.05
C LYS A 285 6.04 -7.12 21.85
N ASN A 286 5.91 -6.03 22.61
CA ASN A 286 4.76 -5.15 22.53
C ASN A 286 4.94 -4.09 21.45
N TRP A 287 3.88 -3.86 20.69
CA TRP A 287 3.82 -2.85 19.65
C TRP A 287 2.72 -1.83 19.94
N GLY A 288 3.09 -0.56 19.79
CA GLY A 288 2.21 0.59 19.90
C GLY A 288 2.20 1.39 18.60
N ALA A 289 1.05 1.94 18.26
CA ALA A 289 0.85 2.77 17.08
C ALA A 289 0.17 4.09 17.48
N LYS A 290 0.70 5.21 17.01
CA LYS A 290 0.11 6.53 17.25
C LYS A 290 0.29 7.45 16.06
N TRP A 291 -0.66 8.36 15.87
CA TRP A 291 -0.61 9.36 14.81
C TRP A 291 -0.32 10.73 15.41
N HIS A 292 0.51 11.51 14.73
CA HIS A 292 0.57 12.94 14.95
C HIS A 292 -0.27 13.64 13.89
N LEU A 293 -1.38 14.25 14.31
CA LEU A 293 -2.33 14.92 13.43
C LEU A 293 -2.04 16.42 13.45
N GLU A 294 -1.73 17.02 12.30
CA GLU A 294 -1.42 18.44 12.22
C GLU A 294 -2.58 19.30 12.74
N GLY A 295 -2.26 20.27 13.59
CA GLY A 295 -3.25 21.16 14.21
C GLY A 295 -4.13 20.50 15.28
N ILE A 296 -3.92 19.22 15.58
CA ILE A 296 -4.67 18.51 16.64
C ILE A 296 -3.75 17.82 17.66
N GLY A 297 -2.56 17.37 17.25
CA GLY A 297 -1.58 16.72 18.11
C GLY A 297 -1.63 15.19 18.05
N TRP A 298 -1.04 14.56 19.08
CA TRP A 298 -0.91 13.11 19.16
C TRP A 298 -2.22 12.42 19.50
N THR A 299 -2.48 11.28 18.86
CA THR A 299 -3.48 10.32 19.36
C THR A 299 -2.92 9.55 20.56
N PRO A 300 -3.79 8.97 21.40
CA PRO A 300 -3.39 7.90 22.30
C PRO A 300 -2.70 6.74 21.57
N ASP A 301 -1.94 5.96 22.34
CA ASP A 301 -1.27 4.76 21.85
C ASP A 301 -2.29 3.65 21.58
N LEU A 302 -2.22 3.05 20.40
CA LEU A 302 -2.99 1.88 20.01
C LEU A 302 -2.10 0.65 20.09
N LYS A 303 -2.47 -0.33 20.91
CA LYS A 303 -1.82 -1.63 20.88
C LYS A 303 -2.20 -2.35 19.59
N VAL A 304 -1.20 -2.83 18.86
CA VAL A 304 -1.32 -3.55 17.58
C VAL A 304 -0.52 -4.84 17.59
#